data_AF-A0A6N8V841-F1
#
_entry.id   AF-A0A6N8V841-F1
#
_cell.length_a   1.000
_cell.length_b   1.000
_cell.length_c   1.000
_cell.angle_alpha   90.00
_cell.angle_beta   90.00
_cell.angle_gamma   90.00
#
_symmetry.space_group_name_H-M   'P 1'
#
loop_
_entity.id
_entity.type
_entity.pdbx_description
1 polymer ?
#
loop_
_entity_poly.entity_id
_entity_poly.type
_entity_poly.pdbx_seq_one_letter_code
_entity_poly.pdbx_strand_id
1 'polypeptide(L)'
;MTASQKLEIRASEIREKLNELSGAESLTDEQRSEIDALTTEYRDTESKRRAAIVAEDAEARKAAEESGEVLDAEMRERLELRGKSRLSRYFAAMFNGREVNGAEAELAEAEECPGMV
;
A
#
# COMPACT_ATOMS: atom_id res chain seq x y z
N MET A 1 -3.78 -3.49 -15.38
CA MET A 1 -2.32 -3.71 -15.48
C MET A 1 -1.61 -2.39 -15.27
N THR A 2 -0.74 -2.31 -14.27
CA THR A 2 -0.04 -1.08 -13.86
C THR A 2 1.14 -0.75 -14.78
N ALA A 3 1.75 0.43 -14.61
CA ALA A 3 2.91 0.81 -15.41
C ALA A 3 4.13 -0.03 -15.04
N SER A 4 4.35 -0.29 -13.75
CA SER A 4 5.40 -1.17 -13.23
C SER A 4 5.30 -2.59 -13.80
N GLN A 5 4.08 -3.14 -13.88
CA GLN A 5 3.80 -4.45 -14.47
C GLN A 5 4.13 -4.49 -15.97
N LYS A 6 3.77 -3.46 -16.75
CA LYS A 6 4.10 -3.41 -18.19
C LYS A 6 5.61 -3.40 -18.42
N LEU A 7 6.33 -2.64 -17.60
CA LEU A 7 7.79 -2.56 -17.64
C LEU A 7 8.45 -3.86 -17.21
N GLU A 8 7.87 -4.58 -16.24
CA GLU A 8 8.34 -5.91 -15.84
C GLU A 8 8.21 -6.95 -16.95
N ILE A 9 7.08 -6.97 -17.66
CA ILE A 9 6.91 -7.84 -18.83
C ILE A 9 7.97 -7.50 -19.87
N ARG A 10 8.14 -6.22 -20.21
CA ARG A 10 9.14 -5.79 -21.19
C ARG A 10 10.57 -6.18 -20.79
N ALA A 11 10.93 -6.00 -19.52
CA ALA A 11 12.23 -6.40 -19.00
C ALA A 11 12.45 -7.93 -19.09
N SER A 12 11.38 -8.73 -18.93
CA SER A 12 11.43 -10.19 -19.05
C SER A 12 11.60 -10.63 -20.50
N GLU A 13 10.88 -10.03 -21.44
CA GLU A 13 11.06 -10.25 -22.89
C GLU A 13 12.50 -9.95 -23.33
N ILE A 14 13.09 -8.86 -22.83
CA ILE A 14 14.47 -8.51 -23.15
C ILE A 14 15.45 -9.55 -22.59
N ARG A 15 15.24 -10.03 -21.36
CA ARG A 15 16.08 -11.09 -20.77
C ARG A 15 16.00 -12.40 -21.56
N GLU A 16 14.82 -12.75 -22.04
CA GLU A 16 14.61 -13.94 -22.87
C GLU A 16 15.43 -13.83 -24.17
N LYS A 17 15.30 -12.72 -24.90
CA LYS A 17 16.09 -12.47 -26.12
C LYS A 17 17.60 -12.45 -25.88
N LEU A 18 18.04 -11.83 -24.79
CA LEU A 18 19.45 -11.82 -24.42
C LEU A 18 19.98 -13.23 -24.12
N ASN A 19 19.17 -14.08 -23.46
CA ASN A 19 19.54 -15.47 -23.21
C ASN A 19 19.65 -16.26 -24.51
N GLU A 20 18.70 -16.10 -25.44
CA GLU A 20 18.74 -16.74 -26.77
C GLU A 20 20.01 -16.36 -27.54
N LEU A 21 20.34 -15.07 -27.59
CA LEU A 21 21.55 -14.58 -28.27
C LEU A 21 22.83 -15.04 -27.57
N SER A 22 22.86 -15.09 -26.24
CA SER A 22 24.05 -15.53 -25.49
C SER A 22 24.37 -17.02 -25.66
N GLY A 23 23.40 -17.83 -26.07
CA GLY A 23 23.57 -19.27 -26.32
C GLY A 23 24.14 -19.60 -27.70
N ALA A 24 24.36 -18.62 -28.58
CA ALA A 24 24.90 -18.85 -29.92
C ALA A 24 26.41 -19.15 -29.90
N GLU A 25 26.86 -20.14 -30.68
CA GLU A 25 28.29 -20.50 -30.81
C GLU A 25 29.14 -19.37 -31.40
N SER A 26 28.55 -18.53 -32.25
CA SER A 26 29.18 -17.33 -32.81
C SER A 26 28.13 -16.26 -33.04
N LEU A 27 28.46 -15.01 -32.70
CA LEU A 27 27.62 -13.84 -32.92
C LEU A 27 28.03 -13.12 -34.20
N THR A 28 27.05 -12.78 -35.04
CA THR A 28 27.23 -11.82 -36.14
C THR A 28 27.37 -10.40 -35.59
N ASP A 29 27.91 -9.47 -36.39
CA ASP A 29 28.03 -8.07 -35.97
C ASP A 29 26.66 -7.41 -35.73
N GLU A 30 25.63 -7.82 -36.49
CA GLU A 30 24.25 -7.40 -36.26
C GLU A 30 23.72 -7.88 -34.90
N GLN A 31 23.97 -9.15 -34.55
CA GLN A 31 23.57 -9.70 -33.25
C GLN A 31 24.31 -9.04 -32.09
N ARG A 32 25.58 -8.69 -32.26
CA ARG A 32 26.32 -7.91 -31.25
C ARG A 32 25.69 -6.54 -31.03
N SER A 33 25.34 -5.84 -32.12
CA SER A 33 24.63 -4.57 -32.04
C SER A 33 23.25 -4.71 -31.38
N GLU A 34 22.55 -5.82 -31.64
CA GLU A 34 21.26 -6.11 -31.00
C GLU A 34 21.43 -6.36 -29.49
N ILE A 35 22.45 -7.10 -29.06
CA ILE A 35 22.77 -7.31 -27.64
C ILE A 35 23.02 -5.97 -26.93
N ASP A 36 23.78 -5.06 -27.55
CA ASP A 36 24.06 -3.74 -26.97
C ASP A 36 22.78 -2.89 -26.83
N ALA A 37 21.91 -2.92 -27.85
CA ALA A 37 20.63 -2.24 -27.84
C ALA A 37 19.69 -2.81 -26.76
N LEU A 38 19.55 -4.13 -26.70
CA LEU A 38 18.73 -4.83 -25.69
C LEU A 38 19.26 -4.58 -24.28
N THR A 39 20.58 -4.58 -24.08
CA THR A 39 21.20 -4.29 -22.77
C THR A 39 20.91 -2.86 -22.31
N THR A 40 20.97 -1.90 -23.23
CA THR A 40 20.63 -0.50 -22.95
C THR A 40 19.16 -0.36 -22.60
N GLU A 41 18.28 -0.94 -23.42
CA GLU A 41 16.84 -0.92 -23.18
C GLU A 41 16.46 -1.56 -21.84
N TYR A 42 17.10 -2.66 -21.47
CA TYR A 42 16.87 -3.33 -20.19
C TYR A 42 17.19 -2.42 -19.00
N ARG A 43 18.34 -1.73 -19.01
CA ARG A 43 18.74 -0.81 -17.94
C ARG A 43 17.77 0.37 -17.82
N ASP A 44 17.36 0.93 -18.95
CA ASP A 44 16.38 2.01 -19.00
C ASP A 44 15.02 1.56 -18.46
N THR A 45 14.58 0.36 -18.85
CA THR A 45 13.33 -0.23 -18.38
C THR A 45 13.36 -0.46 -16.88
N GLU A 46 14.48 -0.94 -16.33
CA GLU A 46 14.63 -1.14 -14.90
C GLU A 46 14.55 0.18 -14.11
N SER A 47 15.24 1.21 -14.59
CA SER A 47 15.20 2.56 -14.00
C SER A 47 13.77 3.11 -13.98
N LYS A 48 13.07 3.02 -15.13
CA LYS A 48 11.66 3.43 -15.25
C LYS A 48 10.74 2.60 -14.35
N ARG A 49 10.99 1.28 -14.21
CA ARG A 49 10.17 0.40 -13.36
C ARG A 49 10.27 0.80 -11.89
N ARG A 50 11.48 1.11 -11.40
CA ARG A 50 11.68 1.57 -10.02
C ARG A 50 10.94 2.88 -9.76
N ALA A 51 11.01 3.82 -10.70
CA ALA A 51 10.25 5.07 -10.61
C ALA A 51 8.73 4.84 -10.62
N ALA A 52 8.24 3.93 -11.48
CA ALA A 52 6.82 3.58 -11.56
C ALA A 52 6.28 2.98 -10.25
N ILE A 53 7.04 2.10 -9.58
CA ILE A 53 6.64 1.52 -8.28
C ILE A 53 6.44 2.61 -7.24
N VAL A 54 7.36 3.58 -7.17
CA VAL A 54 7.26 4.68 -6.21
C VAL A 54 6.06 5.58 -6.50
N ALA A 55 5.82 5.88 -7.78
CA ALA A 55 4.65 6.67 -8.19
C ALA A 55 3.33 5.94 -7.87
N GLU A 56 3.25 4.65 -8.19
CA GLU A 56 2.07 3.82 -7.89
C GLU A 56 1.81 3.71 -6.38
N ASP A 57 2.86 3.58 -5.55
CA ASP A 57 2.72 3.59 -4.09
C ASP A 57 2.21 4.94 -3.57
N ALA A 58 2.71 6.05 -4.11
CA ALA A 58 2.24 7.38 -3.75
C ALA A 58 0.76 7.58 -4.11
N GLU A 59 0.34 7.12 -5.30
CA GLU A 59 -1.06 7.14 -5.73
C GLU A 59 -1.94 6.25 -4.84
N ALA A 60 -1.46 5.06 -4.47
CA ALA A 60 -2.18 4.13 -3.60
C ALA A 60 -2.39 4.72 -2.19
N ARG A 61 -1.36 5.36 -1.61
CA ARG A 61 -1.49 6.04 -0.31
C ARG A 61 -2.47 7.19 -0.37
N LYS A 62 -2.38 8.02 -1.40
CA LYS A 62 -3.30 9.14 -1.59
C LYS A 62 -4.75 8.65 -1.74
N ALA A 63 -4.98 7.59 -2.51
CA ALA A 63 -6.28 6.98 -2.63
C ALA A 63 -6.79 6.41 -1.29
N ALA A 64 -5.92 5.84 -0.46
CA ALA A 64 -6.26 5.34 0.88
C ALA A 64 -6.59 6.45 1.88
N GLU A 65 -5.94 7.62 1.76
CA GLU A 65 -6.28 8.83 2.52
C GLU A 65 -7.64 9.39 2.08
N GLU A 66 -7.90 9.47 0.77
CA GLU A 66 -9.17 9.96 0.21
C GLU A 66 -10.34 9.02 0.53
N SER A 67 -10.11 7.70 0.60
CA SER A 67 -11.15 6.71 0.93
C SER A 67 -11.44 6.58 2.43
N GLY A 68 -10.61 7.19 3.30
CA GLY A 68 -10.70 7.03 4.75
C GLY A 68 -10.26 5.64 5.25
N GLU A 69 -9.63 4.81 4.40
CA GLU A 69 -9.05 3.53 4.80
C GLU A 69 -7.82 3.71 5.70
N VAL A 70 -7.11 4.84 5.56
CA VAL A 70 -6.14 5.27 6.56
C VAL A 70 -6.90 5.87 7.74
N LEU A 71 -7.16 5.04 8.75
CA LEU A 71 -7.59 5.54 10.05
C LEU A 71 -6.55 6.56 10.53
N ASP A 72 -6.97 7.79 10.75
CA ASP A 72 -6.13 8.75 11.47
C ASP A 72 -5.81 8.22 12.88
N ALA A 73 -4.81 8.82 13.53
CA ALA A 73 -4.37 8.34 14.85
C ALA A 73 -5.51 8.37 15.89
N GLU A 74 -6.40 9.36 15.79
CA GLU A 74 -7.54 9.55 16.69
C GLU A 74 -8.63 8.48 16.46
N MET A 75 -8.88 8.10 15.19
CA MET A 75 -9.80 7.03 14.83
C MET A 75 -9.28 5.66 15.26
N ARG A 76 -7.96 5.42 15.19
CA ARG A 76 -7.37 4.18 15.74
C ARG A 76 -7.52 4.11 17.25
N GLU A 77 -7.24 5.20 17.95
CA GLU A 77 -7.40 5.30 19.40
C GLU A 77 -8.86 5.06 19.81
N ARG A 78 -9.82 5.69 19.13
CA ARG A 78 -11.25 5.44 19.33
C ARG A 78 -11.65 3.98 19.05
N LEU A 79 -11.13 3.35 17.98
CA LEU A 79 -11.40 1.94 17.68
C LEU A 79 -10.84 1.00 18.75
N GLU A 80 -9.65 1.28 19.27
CA GLU A 80 -9.07 0.52 20.38
C GLU A 80 -9.89 0.64 21.66
N LEU A 81 -10.33 1.85 22.00
CA LEU A 81 -11.21 2.09 23.15
C LEU A 81 -12.53 1.34 22.99
N ARG A 82 -13.15 1.40 21.81
CA ARG A 82 -14.35 0.61 21.48
C ARG A 82 -14.11 -0.89 21.63
N GLY A 83 -12.96 -1.41 21.20
CA GLY A 83 -12.60 -2.82 21.33
C GLY A 83 -12.33 -3.29 22.77
N LYS A 84 -11.81 -2.40 23.63
CA LYS A 84 -11.56 -2.67 25.06
C LYS A 84 -12.83 -2.50 25.91
N SER A 85 -13.79 -1.71 25.44
CA SER A 85 -15.05 -1.43 26.13
C SER A 85 -16.08 -2.56 25.99
N ARG A 86 -16.91 -2.79 27.03
CA ARG A 86 -18.13 -3.59 26.88
C ARG A 86 -19.24 -2.68 26.34
N LEU A 87 -19.34 -2.57 25.01
CA LEU A 87 -20.31 -1.70 24.33
C LEU A 87 -21.76 -1.85 24.84
N SER A 88 -22.20 -3.07 25.18
CA SER A 88 -23.53 -3.28 25.76
C SER A 88 -23.74 -2.59 27.11
N ARG A 89 -22.71 -2.55 27.96
CA ARG A 89 -22.72 -1.82 29.23
C ARG A 89 -22.67 -0.31 29.00
N TYR A 90 -21.82 0.13 28.08
CA TYR A 90 -21.71 1.53 27.68
C TYR A 90 -23.05 2.09 27.19
N PHE A 91 -23.71 1.41 26.24
CA PHE A 91 -25.04 1.81 25.78
C PHE A 91 -26.09 1.75 26.88
N ALA A 92 -26.10 0.70 27.71
CA ALA A 92 -27.03 0.61 28.83
C ALA A 92 -26.84 1.78 29.82
N ALA A 93 -25.61 2.22 30.05
CA ALA A 93 -25.32 3.37 30.89
C ALA A 93 -25.82 4.69 30.28
N MET A 94 -25.59 4.88 28.97
CA MET A 94 -26.09 6.02 28.20
C MET A 94 -27.62 6.12 28.25
N PHE A 95 -28.35 5.02 28.04
CA PHE A 95 -29.82 5.02 28.05
C PHE A 95 -30.43 5.17 29.44
N ASN A 96 -29.74 4.69 30.49
CA ASN A 96 -30.26 4.68 31.86
C ASN A 96 -29.67 5.78 32.75
N GLY A 97 -28.83 6.67 32.21
CA GLY A 97 -28.19 7.74 32.97
C GLY A 97 -27.29 7.23 34.10
N ARG A 98 -26.56 6.14 33.86
CA ARG A 98 -25.61 5.57 34.84
C ARG A 98 -24.19 5.93 34.47
N GLU A 99 -23.35 6.09 35.47
CA GLU A 99 -21.91 6.32 35.29
C GLU A 99 -21.21 5.05 34.79
N VAL A 100 -20.23 5.24 33.91
CA VAL A 100 -19.31 4.19 33.45
C VAL A 100 -17.93 4.40 34.08
N ASN A 101 -17.11 3.36 34.12
CA ASN A 101 -15.78 3.40 34.73
C ASN A 101 -14.78 2.66 33.84
N GLY A 102 -13.49 2.98 33.95
CA GLY A 102 -12.43 2.32 33.17
C GLY A 102 -12.54 2.60 31.67
N ALA A 103 -12.34 1.57 30.84
CA ALA A 103 -12.33 1.72 29.37
C ALA A 103 -13.65 2.29 28.81
N GLU A 104 -14.80 2.05 29.47
CA GLU A 104 -16.07 2.64 29.08
C GLU A 104 -16.16 4.15 29.39
N ALA A 105 -15.47 4.63 30.43
CA ALA A 105 -15.40 6.06 30.76
C ALA A 105 -14.47 6.82 29.82
N GLU A 106 -13.30 6.24 29.51
CA GLU A 106 -12.38 6.77 28.49
C GLU A 106 -13.05 6.86 27.12
N LEU A 107 -13.89 5.87 26.77
CA LEU A 107 -14.70 5.92 25.55
C LEU A 107 -15.79 7.01 25.62
N ALA A 108 -16.43 7.23 26.78
CA ALA A 108 -17.43 8.29 26.95
C ALA A 108 -16.83 9.69 26.77
N GLU A 109 -15.62 9.90 27.29
CA GLU A 109 -14.86 11.15 27.12
C GLU A 109 -14.46 11.35 25.65
N ALA A 110 -13.95 10.31 24.99
CA ALA A 110 -13.55 10.36 23.58
C ALA A 110 -14.74 10.56 22.59
N GLU A 111 -15.95 10.15 22.97
CA GLU A 111 -17.20 10.34 22.21
C GLU A 111 -18.00 11.57 22.68
N GLU A 112 -17.41 12.40 23.55
CA GLU A 112 -18.00 13.63 24.10
C GLU A 112 -19.41 13.42 24.66
N CYS A 113 -19.64 12.31 25.37
CA CYS A 113 -20.96 11.97 25.93
C CYS A 113 -21.14 12.61 27.33
N PRO A 114 -21.90 13.72 27.44
CA PRO A 114 -22.04 14.43 28.72
C PRO A 114 -22.82 13.60 29.75
N GLY A 115 -22.31 13.54 30.99
CA GLY A 115 -22.99 12.93 32.13
C GLY A 115 -22.78 11.42 32.32
N MET A 116 -21.82 10.82 31.61
CA MET A 116 -21.45 9.41 31.75
C MET A 116 -20.14 9.18 32.52
N VAL A 117 -19.35 10.24 32.75
CA VAL A 117 -18.06 10.24 33.47
C VAL A 117 -18.18 11.09 34.73
#